data_AF-A0A9Q4QY73-F1
#
_entry.id   AF-A0A9Q4QY73-F1
#
_cell.length_a   1.000
_cell.length_b   1.000
_cell.length_c   1.000
_cell.angle_alpha   90.00
_cell.angle_beta   90.00
_cell.angle_gamma   90.00
#
_symmetry.space_group_name_H-M   'P 1'
#
loop_
_entity.id
_entity.type
_entity.pdbx_description
1 polymer ?
#
loop_
_entity_poly.entity_id
_entity_poly.type
_entity_poly.pdbx_seq_one_letter_code
_entity_poly.pdbx_strand_id
1 'polypeptide(L)'
;MPNYTIVHRQDWFLKENYRADTHKDGMSFLDRSFELHFNERPYLNHFSYLFITKTTRERSRSRSNFSILCRGNIIPKEVRDKDAVSRFLESVDQFERILNDSVFIRLERLTTDEIVGTPQQAGLIEKYFSLSQQDTTTLKDIQMSASKMRIGDNTLCVHTLSDVDDLPGSVQTDTRYEKYSTDRSDCRLSFAAPVGLMLSCDHIYNQFLFIDDSAEILQRFEKTARNMHSLSKYSRANQLNKQWIDAYLDEAHSFGLTAIRCHCNVMAWSDNRKKLKVIKNDTGSALALMGCKPRYNTIDAPALYWAGIPGGEGDFPSEESFFTFIEQGVCFFTEETNYADSLSPFGIKMADRTNGKPLHLDISDEPMRRGITTNRNKLVIGPSGSGKSFFMNHLVRQYWEQGTHIILIDIGNSYKGLCDLIHQRTNGEDGVYYTYSEKRPIAFNPFFTEDKVFDLEKKESIKTLIMSLWKRDTEVITRAEEVALSMAVNLFLEKIKEDNELVPSFNTFYEFVQGEFRGILEEKHYRAKDFDLTNFLNVLAPY
;
A
#
# COMPACT_ATOMS: atom_id res chain seq x y z
N MET A 1 1.60 -24.51 16.20
CA MET A 1 2.05 -24.08 17.54
C MET A 1 1.70 -25.15 18.57
N PRO A 2 2.45 -25.25 19.69
CA PRO A 2 2.14 -26.19 20.78
C PRO A 2 0.84 -25.86 21.53
N ASN A 3 0.24 -26.85 22.20
CA ASN A 3 -0.97 -26.64 23.03
C ASN A 3 -0.75 -25.61 24.14
N TYR A 4 -1.83 -24.92 24.47
CA TYR A 4 -1.89 -23.80 25.40
C TYR A 4 -0.93 -22.67 24.99
N THR A 5 -0.97 -22.32 23.71
CA THR A 5 -0.32 -21.12 23.15
C THR A 5 -1.39 -20.10 22.81
N ILE A 6 -1.15 -18.84 23.12
CA ILE A 6 -2.01 -17.73 22.76
C ILE A 6 -1.27 -16.90 21.73
N VAL A 7 -1.90 -16.72 20.56
CA VAL A 7 -1.44 -15.79 19.52
C VAL A 7 -2.31 -14.56 19.65
N HIS A 8 -1.71 -13.44 20.00
CA HIS A 8 -2.40 -12.17 20.21
C HIS A 8 -1.81 -11.13 19.27
N ARG A 9 -2.61 -10.72 18.30
CA ARG A 9 -2.29 -9.56 17.46
C ARG A 9 -2.97 -8.34 18.03
N GLN A 10 -2.18 -7.30 18.26
CA GLN A 10 -2.63 -6.03 18.82
C GLN A 10 -2.29 -4.92 17.84
N ASP A 11 -3.31 -4.45 17.12
CA ASP A 11 -3.19 -3.35 16.17
C ASP A 11 -3.63 -2.05 16.84
N TRP A 12 -2.69 -1.11 16.94
CA TRP A 12 -2.89 0.22 17.52
C TRP A 12 -3.14 1.22 16.43
N PHE A 13 -4.24 1.95 16.55
CA PHE A 13 -4.63 3.02 15.65
C PHE A 13 -4.69 4.34 16.42
N LEU A 14 -3.71 5.21 16.19
CA LEU A 14 -3.53 6.45 16.94
C LEU A 14 -3.61 7.65 16.02
N LYS A 15 -4.39 8.67 16.40
CA LYS A 15 -4.42 9.93 15.70
C LYS A 15 -3.12 10.68 15.93
N GLU A 16 -2.47 10.99 14.83
CA GLU A 16 -1.27 11.81 14.80
C GLU A 16 -1.46 12.97 13.82
N ASN A 17 -0.65 14.01 13.99
CA ASN A 17 -0.66 15.15 13.08
C ASN A 17 0.59 15.10 12.21
N TYR A 18 0.41 15.26 10.90
CA TYR A 18 1.53 15.37 9.97
C TYR A 18 2.40 16.59 10.35
N ARG A 19 3.71 16.36 10.48
CA ARG A 19 4.69 17.42 10.75
C ARG A 19 5.41 17.75 9.46
N ALA A 20 5.20 18.96 8.96
CA ALA A 20 5.85 19.45 7.76
C ALA A 20 7.37 19.55 7.95
N ASP A 21 8.13 19.01 7.00
CA ASP A 21 9.59 19.15 6.98
C ASP A 21 10.00 20.33 6.10
N THR A 22 10.05 21.52 6.68
CA THR A 22 10.31 22.78 5.94
C THR A 22 11.77 23.24 6.01
N HIS A 23 12.64 22.49 6.70
CA HIS A 23 14.04 22.89 6.94
C HIS A 23 15.05 22.26 5.99
N LYS A 24 14.59 21.55 4.94
CA LYS A 24 15.50 21.00 3.92
C LYS A 24 16.13 22.11 3.10
N ASP A 25 17.46 22.12 3.03
CA ASP A 25 18.22 23.04 2.19
C ASP A 25 17.84 22.87 0.70
N GLY A 26 17.65 23.99 -0.01
CA GLY A 26 17.32 24.01 -1.43
C GLY A 26 15.84 23.75 -1.80
N MET A 27 14.94 23.68 -0.81
CA MET A 27 13.50 23.45 -1.07
C MET A 27 12.88 24.54 -1.96
N SER A 28 12.10 24.13 -2.97
CA SER A 28 11.40 25.06 -3.84
C SER A 28 10.22 25.75 -3.15
N PHE A 29 9.75 26.88 -3.70
CA PHE A 29 8.53 27.54 -3.21
C PHE A 29 7.32 26.61 -3.22
N LEU A 30 7.19 25.77 -4.26
CA LEU A 30 6.05 24.87 -4.42
C LEU A 30 6.14 23.67 -3.46
N ASP A 31 7.34 23.17 -3.20
CA ASP A 31 7.55 22.11 -2.21
C ASP A 31 7.26 22.61 -0.79
N ARG A 32 7.73 23.81 -0.45
CA ARG A 32 7.43 24.44 0.84
C ARG A 32 5.93 24.68 1.01
N SER A 33 5.26 25.16 -0.04
CA SER A 33 3.81 25.39 -0.02
C SER A 33 3.04 24.07 0.13
N PHE A 34 3.51 22.99 -0.49
CA PHE A 34 2.97 21.66 -0.35
C PHE A 34 3.09 21.18 1.11
N GLU A 35 4.29 21.19 1.69
CA GLU A 35 4.50 20.79 3.09
C GLU A 35 3.63 21.59 4.07
N LEU A 36 3.54 22.92 3.88
CA LEU A 36 2.70 23.79 4.70
C LEU A 36 1.19 23.51 4.54
N HIS A 37 0.71 23.12 3.35
CA HIS A 37 -0.70 22.79 3.12
C HIS A 37 -1.17 21.59 3.95
N PHE A 38 -0.28 20.62 4.16
CA PHE A 38 -0.59 19.40 4.91
C PHE A 38 -0.12 19.45 6.36
N ASN A 39 0.57 20.51 6.79
CA ASN A 39 1.00 20.67 8.16
C ASN A 39 -0.18 20.57 9.13
N GLU A 40 0.02 19.86 10.23
CA GLU A 40 -1.01 19.56 11.25
C GLU A 40 -2.21 18.75 10.76
N ARG A 41 -2.17 18.21 9.54
CA ARG A 41 -3.27 17.36 9.05
C ARG A 41 -3.35 16.09 9.91
N PRO A 42 -4.50 15.80 10.52
CA PRO A 42 -4.66 14.59 11.31
C PRO A 42 -4.72 13.38 10.39
N TYR A 43 -4.02 12.32 10.77
CA TYR A 43 -4.10 11.00 10.15
C TYR A 43 -4.12 9.94 11.23
N LEU A 44 -4.61 8.74 10.88
CA LEU A 44 -4.58 7.60 11.77
C LEU A 44 -3.32 6.79 11.46
N ASN A 45 -2.39 6.74 12.42
CA ASN A 45 -1.18 5.94 12.34
C ASN A 45 -1.44 4.54 12.90
N HIS A 46 -0.77 3.53 12.35
CA HIS A 46 -0.97 2.13 12.67
C HIS A 46 0.33 1.48 13.14
N PHE A 47 0.26 0.83 14.31
CA PHE A 47 1.34 0.00 14.84
C PHE A 47 0.81 -1.40 15.13
N SER A 48 1.44 -2.42 14.58
CA SER A 48 1.02 -3.82 14.76
C SER A 48 2.01 -4.55 15.63
N TYR A 49 1.52 -5.18 16.70
CA TYR A 49 2.33 -6.04 17.58
C TYR A 49 1.76 -7.45 17.59
N LEU A 50 2.64 -8.45 17.53
CA LEU A 50 2.28 -9.86 17.63
C LEU A 50 2.93 -10.47 18.87
N PHE A 51 2.11 -10.94 19.79
CA PHE A 51 2.53 -11.63 20.99
C PHE A 51 2.22 -13.11 20.88
N ILE A 52 3.21 -13.94 21.23
CA ILE A 52 3.06 -15.38 21.32
C ILE A 52 3.34 -15.79 22.76
N THR A 53 2.27 -16.09 23.49
CA THR A 53 2.33 -16.31 24.93
C THR A 53 2.05 -17.77 25.25
N LYS A 54 2.99 -18.42 25.93
CA LYS A 54 2.77 -19.76 26.47
C LYS A 54 1.97 -19.66 27.77
N THR A 55 0.80 -20.30 27.81
CA THR A 55 -0.01 -20.44 29.04
C THR A 55 -0.05 -21.89 29.51
N THR A 56 -0.76 -22.12 30.61
CA THR A 56 -0.98 -23.45 31.22
C THR A 56 -2.44 -23.85 31.10
N ARG A 57 -2.75 -25.15 31.17
CA ARG A 57 -4.15 -25.65 31.12
C ARG A 57 -5.04 -25.04 32.22
N GLU A 58 -4.48 -24.85 33.42
CA GLU A 58 -5.20 -24.23 34.54
C GLU A 58 -5.48 -22.76 34.30
N ARG A 59 -4.46 -22.00 33.85
CA ARG A 59 -4.61 -20.56 33.57
C ARG A 59 -5.56 -20.28 32.41
N SER A 60 -5.47 -21.06 31.33
CA SER A 60 -6.33 -20.95 30.15
C SER A 60 -7.84 -21.06 30.46
N ARG A 61 -8.20 -21.63 31.62
CA ARG A 61 -9.58 -21.83 32.10
C ARG A 61 -10.02 -20.81 33.16
N SER A 62 -9.20 -19.81 33.45
CA SER A 62 -9.51 -18.81 34.48
C SER A 62 -10.70 -17.95 34.04
N ARG A 63 -11.45 -17.47 35.04
CA ARG A 63 -12.62 -16.59 34.86
C ARG A 63 -12.35 -15.20 35.44
N SER A 64 -13.09 -14.19 34.99
CA SER A 64 -12.89 -12.79 35.39
C SER A 64 -13.11 -12.55 36.89
N ASN A 65 -13.89 -13.41 37.56
CA ASN A 65 -14.07 -13.39 39.01
C ASN A 65 -12.85 -13.92 39.81
N PHE A 66 -11.81 -14.41 39.14
CA PHE A 66 -10.59 -14.91 39.75
C PHE A 66 -9.44 -13.91 39.51
N SER A 67 -9.29 -12.93 40.40
CA SER A 67 -8.24 -11.90 40.28
C SER A 67 -6.86 -12.41 40.73
N ILE A 68 -5.83 -12.16 39.90
CA ILE A 68 -4.43 -12.49 40.17
C ILE A 68 -3.71 -11.39 40.96
N LEU A 69 -4.35 -10.23 41.20
CA LEU A 69 -3.80 -9.13 41.99
C LEU A 69 -3.40 -9.53 43.43
N CYS A 70 -3.79 -10.73 43.88
CA CYS A 70 -3.54 -11.25 45.22
C CYS A 70 -2.69 -12.55 45.27
N ARG A 71 -2.03 -13.00 44.19
CA ARG A 71 -1.21 -14.23 44.21
C ARG A 71 0.28 -13.97 44.54
N GLY A 72 0.84 -14.76 45.46
CA GLY A 72 2.24 -14.66 45.91
C GLY A 72 3.30 -15.31 45.01
N ASN A 73 2.95 -15.90 43.85
CA ASN A 73 3.90 -16.46 42.88
C ASN A 73 3.45 -16.15 41.44
N ILE A 74 4.28 -15.40 40.71
CA ILE A 74 3.96 -14.86 39.38
C ILE A 74 4.15 -15.92 38.27
N ILE A 75 5.09 -16.86 38.46
CA ILE A 75 5.54 -17.79 37.39
C ILE A 75 4.89 -19.18 37.54
N PRO A 76 4.22 -19.72 36.49
CA PRO A 76 3.69 -21.08 36.49
C PRO A 76 4.78 -22.15 36.65
N LYS A 77 4.43 -23.32 37.22
CA LYS A 77 5.37 -24.45 37.39
C LYS A 77 5.92 -24.98 36.07
N GLU A 78 5.15 -24.91 34.98
CA GLU A 78 5.53 -25.36 33.64
C GLU A 78 6.67 -24.53 33.02
N VAL A 79 6.83 -23.26 33.42
CA VAL A 79 7.97 -22.42 32.99
C VAL A 79 9.29 -22.89 33.64
N ARG A 80 9.24 -23.80 34.62
CA ARG A 80 10.44 -24.42 35.21
C ARG A 80 10.95 -25.61 34.40
N ASP A 81 10.16 -26.11 33.45
CA ASP A 81 10.58 -27.18 32.55
C ASP A 81 11.34 -26.58 31.35
N LYS A 82 12.67 -26.73 31.37
CA LYS A 82 13.55 -26.19 30.33
C LYS A 82 13.29 -26.81 28.96
N ASP A 83 12.90 -28.08 28.91
CA ASP A 83 12.67 -28.79 27.65
C ASP A 83 11.37 -28.28 26.99
N ALA A 84 10.32 -28.07 27.78
CA ALA A 84 9.07 -27.48 27.30
C ALA A 84 9.27 -26.05 26.78
N VAL A 85 10.10 -25.25 27.46
CA VAL A 85 10.47 -23.89 27.01
C VAL A 85 11.27 -23.94 25.71
N SER A 86 12.26 -24.84 25.58
CA SER A 86 13.04 -24.98 24.34
C SER A 86 12.15 -25.32 23.15
N ARG A 87 11.28 -26.31 23.28
CA ARG A 87 10.34 -26.71 22.21
C ARG A 87 9.38 -25.60 21.81
N PHE A 88 8.93 -24.81 22.79
CA PHE A 88 8.09 -23.65 22.51
C PHE A 88 8.85 -22.58 21.72
N LEU A 89 10.07 -22.23 22.14
CA LEU A 89 10.91 -21.27 21.42
C LEU A 89 11.26 -21.76 20.01
N GLU A 90 11.61 -23.04 19.83
CA GLU A 90 11.83 -23.64 18.51
C GLU A 90 10.59 -23.53 17.60
N SER A 91 9.39 -23.71 18.17
CA SER A 91 8.13 -23.54 17.43
C SER A 91 7.87 -22.08 17.05
N VAL A 92 8.23 -21.14 17.94
CA VAL A 92 8.14 -19.69 17.68
C VAL A 92 9.13 -19.28 16.58
N ASP A 93 10.37 -19.76 16.63
CA ASP A 93 11.38 -19.49 15.60
C ASP A 93 10.93 -20.04 14.24
N GLN A 94 10.31 -21.23 14.21
CA GLN A 94 9.75 -21.79 12.98
C GLN A 94 8.58 -20.93 12.46
N PHE A 95 7.69 -20.49 13.34
CA PHE A 95 6.58 -19.61 12.99
C PHE A 95 7.08 -18.27 12.42
N GLU A 96 8.08 -17.66 13.05
CA GLU A 96 8.72 -16.43 12.59
C GLU A 96 9.33 -16.61 11.19
N ARG A 97 10.08 -17.69 10.96
CA ARG A 97 10.69 -17.99 9.65
C ARG A 97 9.65 -18.14 8.55
N ILE A 98 8.58 -18.90 8.80
CA ILE A 98 7.51 -19.12 7.81
C ILE A 98 6.86 -17.78 7.40
N LEU A 99 6.62 -16.89 8.35
CA LEU A 99 6.04 -15.58 8.05
C LEU A 99 7.04 -14.66 7.33
N ASN A 100 8.31 -14.65 7.75
CA ASN A 100 9.37 -13.86 7.12
C ASN A 100 9.74 -14.33 5.71
N ASP A 101 9.54 -15.61 5.39
CA ASP A 101 9.69 -16.15 4.04
C ASP A 101 8.56 -15.66 3.11
N SER A 102 7.45 -15.16 3.67
CA SER A 102 6.41 -14.50 2.89
C SER A 102 6.86 -13.12 2.42
N VAL A 103 6.48 -12.73 1.20
CA VAL A 103 6.82 -11.39 0.64
C VAL A 103 5.93 -10.28 1.23
N PHE A 104 4.86 -10.65 1.92
CA PHE A 104 3.79 -9.73 2.33
C PHE A 104 3.90 -9.28 3.78
N ILE A 105 4.46 -10.10 4.66
CA ILE A 105 4.55 -9.84 6.11
C ILE A 105 6.00 -10.05 6.55
N ARG A 106 6.50 -9.13 7.37
CA ARG A 106 7.79 -9.27 8.05
C ARG A 106 7.59 -9.10 9.55
N LEU A 107 8.11 -10.05 10.30
CA LEU A 107 8.21 -10.02 11.76
C LEU A 107 9.61 -9.58 12.16
N GLU A 108 9.65 -8.63 13.09
CA GLU A 108 10.87 -8.21 13.77
C GLU A 108 10.69 -8.46 15.27
N ARG A 109 11.59 -9.26 15.84
CA ARG A 109 11.53 -9.61 17.24
C ARG A 109 11.98 -8.43 18.10
N LEU A 110 11.07 -7.97 18.97
CA LEU A 110 11.39 -6.94 19.96
C LEU A 110 12.45 -7.42 20.96
N THR A 111 13.37 -6.51 21.28
CA THR A 111 14.36 -6.64 22.33
C THR A 111 13.75 -6.43 23.71
N THR A 112 14.48 -6.82 24.76
CA THR A 112 14.04 -6.59 26.15
C THR A 112 13.85 -5.11 26.44
N ASP A 113 14.74 -4.26 25.92
CA ASP A 113 14.68 -2.81 26.13
C ASP A 113 13.48 -2.17 25.43
N GLU A 114 13.06 -2.67 24.26
CA GLU A 114 11.85 -2.21 23.57
C GLU A 114 10.56 -2.64 24.28
N ILE A 115 10.58 -3.75 25.01
CA ILE A 115 9.42 -4.24 25.78
C ILE A 115 9.29 -3.50 27.11
N VAL A 116 10.37 -3.49 27.90
CA VAL A 116 10.36 -3.00 29.29
C VAL A 116 10.65 -1.50 29.35
N GLY A 117 11.45 -0.98 28.43
CA GLY A 117 11.92 0.40 28.41
C GLY A 117 13.32 0.55 28.94
N THR A 118 13.89 1.72 28.68
CA THR A 118 15.17 2.21 29.19
C THR A 118 14.92 3.49 29.98
N PRO A 119 15.89 3.99 30.77
CA PRO A 119 15.73 5.26 31.48
C PRO A 119 15.46 6.47 30.56
N GLN A 120 15.76 6.38 29.26
CA GLN A 120 15.59 7.45 28.28
C GLN A 120 14.38 7.27 27.36
N GLN A 121 13.94 6.02 27.15
CA GLN A 121 12.90 5.69 26.18
C GLN A 121 11.99 4.62 26.75
N ALA A 122 10.69 4.88 26.71
CA ALA A 122 9.71 3.96 27.23
C ALA A 122 9.51 2.70 26.39
N GLY A 123 9.32 1.59 27.10
CA GLY A 123 8.99 0.30 26.53
C GLY A 123 7.53 0.18 26.15
N LEU A 124 7.20 -0.90 25.45
CA LEU A 124 5.85 -1.24 25.03
C LEU A 124 4.85 -1.35 26.19
N ILE A 125 5.30 -1.85 27.35
CA ILE A 125 4.45 -1.94 28.55
C ILE A 125 4.04 -0.55 29.04
N GLU A 126 4.99 0.38 29.13
CA GLU A 126 4.74 1.78 29.54
C GLU A 126 3.84 2.52 28.53
N LYS A 127 4.06 2.25 27.23
CA LYS A 127 3.20 2.74 26.15
C LYS A 127 1.77 2.23 26.28
N TYR A 128 1.59 0.93 26.56
CA TYR A 128 0.27 0.32 26.83
C TYR A 128 -0.45 0.96 28.02
N PHE A 129 0.27 1.16 29.13
CA PHE A 129 -0.29 1.80 30.33
C PHE A 129 -0.61 3.28 30.17
N SER A 130 0.01 3.96 29.22
CA SER A 130 -0.26 5.38 28.91
C SER A 130 -1.22 5.60 27.74
N LEU A 131 -1.58 4.53 27.02
CA LEU A 131 -2.31 4.56 25.74
C LEU A 131 -1.67 5.53 24.73
N SER A 132 -0.34 5.57 24.68
CA SER A 132 0.41 6.49 23.81
C SER A 132 1.73 5.87 23.34
N GLN A 133 2.16 6.23 22.14
CA GLN A 133 3.47 5.85 21.58
C GLN A 133 4.58 6.88 21.88
N GLN A 134 4.22 8.12 22.21
CA GLN A 134 5.15 9.27 22.30
C GLN A 134 5.24 9.88 23.72
N ASP A 135 4.15 9.88 24.50
CA ASP A 135 4.04 10.61 25.79
C ASP A 135 4.24 9.69 26.99
N THR A 136 5.45 9.17 27.14
CA THR A 136 5.71 8.10 28.12
C THR A 136 6.55 8.55 29.33
N THR A 137 6.89 9.83 29.42
CA THR A 137 7.57 10.40 30.59
C THR A 137 6.67 10.57 31.83
N THR A 138 5.35 10.28 31.71
CA THR A 138 4.41 10.36 32.83
C THR A 138 3.55 9.11 32.92
N LEU A 139 3.71 8.35 34.02
CA LEU A 139 2.80 7.26 34.37
C LEU A 139 1.41 7.86 34.66
N LYS A 140 0.38 7.27 34.04
CA LYS A 140 -1.02 7.70 34.20
C LYS A 140 -1.71 6.81 35.23
N ASP A 141 -2.55 7.41 36.07
CA ASP A 141 -3.37 6.65 37.02
C ASP A 141 -4.43 5.81 36.28
N ILE A 142 -4.56 4.54 36.68
CA ILE A 142 -5.60 3.64 36.19
C ILE A 142 -6.73 3.62 37.20
N GLN A 143 -7.89 4.15 36.82
CA GLN A 143 -9.11 4.11 37.63
C GLN A 143 -10.08 3.06 37.08
N MET A 144 -10.32 2.03 37.88
CA MET A 144 -11.30 0.99 37.61
C MET A 144 -12.53 1.24 38.49
N SER A 145 -13.69 1.44 37.87
CA SER A 145 -14.98 1.56 38.56
C SER A 145 -15.99 0.62 37.92
N ALA A 146 -17.03 0.24 38.66
CA ALA A 146 -18.07 -0.69 38.19
C ALA A 146 -18.78 -0.27 36.89
N SER A 147 -18.65 0.99 36.46
CA SER A 147 -19.28 1.51 35.24
C SER A 147 -18.30 1.98 34.17
N LYS A 148 -17.04 2.24 34.52
CA LYS A 148 -16.06 2.91 33.66
C LYS A 148 -14.63 2.53 34.04
N MET A 149 -13.81 2.36 33.01
CA MET A 149 -12.37 2.27 33.11
C MET A 149 -11.76 3.55 32.53
N ARG A 150 -10.82 4.15 33.26
CA ARG A 150 -10.14 5.39 32.86
C ARG A 150 -8.63 5.26 33.06
N ILE A 151 -7.86 5.78 32.13
CA ILE A 151 -6.39 5.83 32.17
C ILE A 151 -5.97 7.29 32.00
N GLY A 152 -5.50 7.92 33.08
CA GLY A 152 -5.33 9.37 33.16
C GLY A 152 -6.67 10.07 32.89
N ASP A 153 -6.72 10.89 31.84
CA ASP A 153 -7.94 11.57 31.40
C ASP A 153 -8.77 10.75 30.40
N ASN A 154 -8.19 9.72 29.79
CA ASN A 154 -8.82 8.92 28.74
C ASN A 154 -9.81 7.92 29.34
N THR A 155 -11.09 8.05 28.98
CA THR A 155 -12.11 7.06 29.33
C THR A 155 -12.20 6.00 28.24
N LEU A 156 -12.14 4.72 28.62
CA LEU A 156 -12.18 3.60 27.68
C LEU A 156 -13.63 3.24 27.31
N CYS A 157 -13.78 2.76 26.08
CA CYS A 157 -14.96 2.17 25.50
C CYS A 157 -14.56 0.83 24.88
N VAL A 158 -15.01 -0.27 25.48
CA VAL A 158 -14.64 -1.62 25.04
C VAL A 158 -15.85 -2.29 24.40
N HIS A 159 -15.69 -2.72 23.15
CA HIS A 159 -16.66 -3.57 22.46
C HIS A 159 -16.05 -4.94 22.21
N THR A 160 -16.77 -6.01 22.54
CA THR A 160 -16.29 -7.39 22.44
C THR A 160 -17.10 -8.21 21.47
N LEU A 161 -16.43 -9.20 20.86
CA LEU A 161 -17.00 -10.30 20.11
C LEU A 161 -16.64 -11.59 20.85
N SER A 162 -17.53 -12.02 21.73
CA SER A 162 -17.25 -13.10 22.69
C SER A 162 -18.24 -14.26 22.63
N ASP A 163 -19.36 -14.11 21.93
CA ASP A 163 -20.38 -15.14 21.75
C ASP A 163 -20.59 -15.42 20.25
N VAL A 164 -20.86 -16.68 19.91
CA VAL A 164 -21.15 -17.10 18.53
C VAL A 164 -22.46 -16.46 18.04
N ASP A 165 -23.42 -16.19 18.93
CA ASP A 165 -24.69 -15.52 18.59
C ASP A 165 -24.51 -14.04 18.15
N ASP A 166 -23.36 -13.46 18.48
CA ASP A 166 -22.95 -12.11 18.10
C ASP A 166 -22.18 -12.07 16.77
N LEU A 167 -21.85 -13.22 16.18
CA LEU A 167 -21.12 -13.33 14.92
C LEU A 167 -22.07 -13.50 13.73
N PRO A 168 -21.64 -13.15 12.50
CA PRO A 168 -22.40 -13.46 11.30
C PRO A 168 -22.42 -14.97 11.03
N GLY A 169 -23.39 -15.43 10.24
CA GLY A 169 -23.52 -16.84 9.86
C GLY A 169 -22.36 -17.38 8.99
N SER A 170 -21.53 -16.49 8.44
CA SER A 170 -20.32 -16.85 7.70
C SER A 170 -19.30 -15.72 7.82
N VAL A 171 -18.02 -16.08 7.90
CA VAL A 171 -16.88 -15.15 7.78
C VAL A 171 -16.15 -15.39 6.48
N GLN A 172 -15.45 -14.38 5.98
CA GLN A 172 -14.68 -14.43 4.72
C GLN A 172 -13.29 -13.87 4.97
N THR A 173 -12.33 -14.20 4.10
CA THR A 173 -10.98 -13.61 4.14
C THR A 173 -11.02 -12.12 3.84
N ASP A 174 -11.84 -11.75 2.84
CA ASP A 174 -11.97 -10.39 2.34
C ASP A 174 -13.43 -10.06 2.00
N THR A 175 -13.71 -8.76 1.97
CA THR A 175 -15.00 -8.17 1.63
C THR A 175 -14.83 -7.10 0.56
N ARG A 176 -15.84 -6.96 -0.30
CA ARG A 176 -15.85 -5.95 -1.35
C ARG A 176 -16.04 -4.57 -0.75
N TYR A 177 -15.08 -3.68 -0.98
CA TYR A 177 -15.18 -2.28 -0.57
C TYR A 177 -15.81 -1.44 -1.67
N GLU A 178 -17.13 -1.22 -1.55
CA GLU A 178 -17.96 -0.57 -2.56
C GLU A 178 -17.43 0.80 -3.02
N LYS A 179 -16.88 1.61 -2.09
CA LYS A 179 -16.42 2.98 -2.40
C LYS A 179 -15.33 3.02 -3.47
N TYR A 180 -14.50 1.98 -3.57
CA TYR A 180 -13.41 1.89 -4.55
C TYR A 180 -13.59 0.73 -5.54
N SER A 181 -14.75 0.08 -5.51
CA SER A 181 -15.08 -0.97 -6.46
C SER A 181 -15.92 -0.41 -7.61
N THR A 182 -15.86 -1.08 -8.76
CA THR A 182 -16.72 -0.81 -9.92
C THR A 182 -17.39 -2.12 -10.35
N ASP A 183 -18.33 -2.05 -11.28
CA ASP A 183 -18.97 -3.24 -11.87
C ASP A 183 -17.98 -4.19 -12.56
N ARG A 184 -16.76 -3.70 -12.89
CA ARG A 184 -15.72 -4.47 -13.59
C ARG A 184 -14.49 -4.77 -12.74
N SER A 185 -14.39 -4.22 -11.53
CA SER A 185 -13.20 -4.35 -10.68
C SER A 185 -13.55 -4.24 -9.21
N ASP A 186 -13.17 -5.24 -8.41
CA ASP A 186 -13.38 -5.22 -6.97
C ASP A 186 -12.13 -4.71 -6.26
N CYS A 187 -12.29 -3.70 -5.42
CA CYS A 187 -11.34 -3.37 -4.36
C CYS A 187 -11.75 -4.18 -3.13
N ARG A 188 -10.91 -5.11 -2.70
CA ARG A 188 -11.18 -6.02 -1.59
C ARG A 188 -10.35 -5.62 -0.38
N LEU A 189 -10.98 -5.62 0.79
CA LEU A 189 -10.36 -5.36 2.09
C LEU A 189 -10.62 -6.54 3.01
N SER A 190 -9.80 -6.72 4.04
CA SER A 190 -9.98 -7.74 5.07
C SER A 190 -11.38 -7.66 5.68
N PHE A 191 -11.89 -8.80 6.15
CA PHE A 191 -13.19 -8.83 6.81
C PHE A 191 -13.25 -7.93 8.05
N ALA A 192 -12.13 -7.74 8.75
CA ALA A 192 -12.01 -6.83 9.89
C ALA A 192 -11.63 -5.38 9.53
N ALA A 193 -11.52 -5.02 8.25
CA ALA A 193 -11.17 -3.66 7.81
C ALA A 193 -12.02 -2.54 8.44
N PRO A 194 -13.35 -2.70 8.69
CA PRO A 194 -14.17 -1.65 9.31
C PRO A 194 -13.67 -1.19 10.68
N VAL A 195 -13.04 -2.08 11.46
CA VAL A 195 -12.51 -1.79 12.81
C VAL A 195 -11.01 -1.51 12.82
N GLY A 196 -10.36 -1.46 11.65
CA GLY A 196 -8.97 -1.04 11.49
C GLY A 196 -8.87 0.45 11.11
N LEU A 197 -8.14 0.74 10.02
CA LEU A 197 -7.91 2.12 9.54
C LEU A 197 -9.18 2.90 9.18
N MET A 198 -10.32 2.23 9.01
CA MET A 198 -11.61 2.86 8.70
C MET A 198 -12.30 3.46 9.94
N LEU A 199 -11.89 3.06 11.14
CA LEU A 199 -12.43 3.59 12.39
C LEU A 199 -11.61 4.81 12.83
N SER A 200 -12.11 6.01 12.53
CA SER A 200 -11.41 7.29 12.74
C SER A 200 -11.36 7.76 14.20
N CYS A 201 -10.87 6.94 15.13
CA CYS A 201 -10.67 7.25 16.55
C CYS A 201 -9.40 6.59 17.10
N ASP A 202 -8.95 7.02 18.29
CA ASP A 202 -7.84 6.35 18.96
C ASP A 202 -8.36 5.03 19.54
N HIS A 203 -7.82 3.92 19.07
CA HIS A 203 -8.25 2.60 19.50
C HIS A 203 -7.16 1.53 19.32
N ILE A 204 -7.35 0.43 20.03
CA ILE A 204 -6.61 -0.81 19.86
C ILE A 204 -7.61 -1.89 19.44
N TYR A 205 -7.30 -2.59 18.36
CA TYR A 205 -8.01 -3.81 17.99
C TYR A 205 -7.20 -5.02 18.43
N ASN A 206 -7.69 -5.74 19.44
CA ASN A 206 -7.04 -6.94 19.95
C ASN A 206 -7.68 -8.19 19.35
N GLN A 207 -6.87 -9.05 18.73
CA GLN A 207 -7.29 -10.30 18.09
C GLN A 207 -6.55 -11.48 18.75
N PHE A 208 -7.28 -12.36 19.42
CA PHE A 208 -6.72 -13.48 20.17
C PHE A 208 -7.13 -14.81 19.56
N LEU A 209 -6.15 -15.69 19.34
CA LEU A 209 -6.34 -17.11 19.04
C LEU A 209 -5.74 -17.95 20.17
N PHE A 210 -6.58 -18.72 20.84
CA PHE A 210 -6.18 -19.62 21.92
C PHE A 210 -6.05 -21.03 21.36
N ILE A 211 -4.81 -21.44 21.12
CA ILE A 211 -4.44 -22.77 20.65
C ILE A 211 -4.39 -23.68 21.87
N ASP A 212 -5.57 -24.10 22.31
CA ASP A 212 -5.76 -25.08 23.39
C ASP A 212 -5.59 -26.52 22.87
N ASP A 213 -5.91 -27.52 23.71
CA ASP A 213 -5.95 -28.91 23.28
C ASP A 213 -7.24 -29.21 22.49
N SER A 214 -7.10 -29.29 21.15
CA SER A 214 -8.21 -29.56 20.24
C SER A 214 -8.93 -30.87 20.55
N ALA A 215 -8.21 -31.94 20.92
CA ALA A 215 -8.84 -33.23 21.23
C ALA A 215 -9.70 -33.13 22.50
N GLU A 216 -9.22 -32.40 23.51
CA GLU A 216 -10.00 -32.12 24.71
C GLU A 216 -11.26 -31.28 24.43
N ILE A 217 -11.15 -30.28 23.54
CA ILE A 217 -12.30 -29.45 23.13
C ILE A 217 -13.37 -30.31 22.45
N LEU A 218 -12.98 -31.12 21.45
CA LEU A 218 -13.90 -31.99 20.72
C LEU A 218 -14.57 -33.02 21.65
N GLN A 219 -13.79 -33.66 22.54
CA GLN A 219 -14.35 -34.60 23.51
C GLN A 219 -15.38 -33.95 24.46
N ARG A 220 -15.16 -32.67 24.82
CA ARG A 220 -16.12 -31.90 25.62
C ARG A 220 -17.40 -31.61 24.84
N PHE A 221 -17.30 -31.28 23.55
CA PHE A 221 -18.45 -31.08 22.67
C PHE A 221 -19.23 -32.37 22.46
N GLU A 222 -18.57 -33.51 22.24
CA GLU A 222 -19.22 -34.83 22.15
C GLU A 222 -19.98 -35.19 23.43
N LYS A 223 -19.39 -34.91 24.61
CA LYS A 223 -20.07 -35.12 25.90
C LYS A 223 -21.28 -34.21 26.03
N THR A 224 -21.17 -32.96 25.57
CA THR A 224 -22.26 -31.98 25.59
C THR A 224 -23.40 -32.39 24.65
N ALA A 225 -23.09 -32.83 23.43
CA ALA A 225 -24.07 -33.36 22.47
C ALA A 225 -24.80 -34.60 23.03
N ARG A 226 -24.08 -35.53 23.67
CA ARG A 226 -24.69 -36.69 24.34
C ARG A 226 -25.63 -36.29 25.46
N ASN A 227 -25.24 -35.32 26.30
CA ASN A 227 -26.09 -34.81 27.36
C ASN A 227 -27.34 -34.12 26.78
N MET A 228 -27.20 -33.28 25.77
CA MET A 228 -28.33 -32.63 25.08
C MET A 228 -29.27 -33.64 24.42
N HIS A 229 -28.73 -34.73 23.86
CA HIS A 229 -29.53 -35.83 23.32
C HIS A 229 -30.37 -36.52 24.40
N SER A 230 -29.79 -36.77 25.58
CA SER A 230 -30.54 -37.36 26.70
C SER A 230 -31.68 -36.47 27.21
N LEU A 231 -31.53 -35.15 27.10
CA LEU A 231 -32.53 -34.14 27.51
C LEU A 231 -33.41 -33.63 26.34
N SER A 232 -33.22 -34.17 25.14
CA SER A 232 -33.85 -33.68 23.89
C SER A 232 -35.36 -33.93 23.82
N LYS A 233 -35.88 -34.85 24.65
CA LYS A 233 -37.33 -35.08 24.81
C LYS A 233 -38.06 -33.92 25.49
N TYR A 234 -37.33 -33.02 26.17
CA TYR A 234 -37.91 -31.95 26.99
C TYR A 234 -37.84 -30.56 26.35
N SER A 235 -37.07 -30.37 25.26
CA SER A 235 -36.96 -29.07 24.58
C SER A 235 -36.48 -29.18 23.13
N ARG A 236 -37.19 -28.50 22.21
CA ARG A 236 -36.80 -28.33 20.80
C ARG A 236 -35.49 -27.54 20.66
N ALA A 237 -35.20 -26.60 21.58
CA ALA A 237 -33.95 -25.84 21.57
C ALA A 237 -32.72 -26.74 21.80
N ASN A 238 -32.85 -27.76 22.68
CA ASN A 238 -31.77 -28.73 22.90
C ASN A 238 -31.50 -29.59 21.66
N GLN A 239 -32.52 -29.86 20.85
CA GLN A 239 -32.35 -30.60 19.58
C GLN A 239 -31.57 -29.77 18.55
N LEU A 240 -31.89 -28.47 18.42
CA LEU A 240 -31.17 -27.57 17.52
C LEU A 240 -29.71 -27.36 17.96
N ASN A 241 -29.47 -27.09 19.24
CA ASN A 241 -28.11 -26.93 19.77
C ASN A 241 -27.28 -28.21 19.57
N LYS A 242 -27.89 -29.39 19.73
CA LYS A 242 -27.22 -30.66 19.43
C LYS A 242 -26.85 -30.73 17.94
N GLN A 243 -27.76 -30.39 17.03
CA GLN A 243 -27.47 -30.40 15.58
C GLN A 243 -26.30 -29.49 15.22
N TRP A 244 -26.18 -28.32 15.85
CA TRP A 244 -25.04 -27.42 15.63
C TRP A 244 -23.73 -27.99 16.17
N ILE A 245 -23.76 -28.62 17.35
CA ILE A 245 -22.56 -29.29 17.89
C ILE A 245 -22.16 -30.48 17.02
N ASP A 246 -23.11 -31.31 16.60
CA ASP A 246 -22.87 -32.45 15.71
C ASP A 246 -22.24 -31.95 14.38
N ALA A 247 -22.78 -30.87 13.79
CA ALA A 247 -22.21 -30.25 12.58
C ALA A 247 -20.78 -29.72 12.78
N TYR A 248 -20.51 -29.05 13.91
CA TYR A 248 -19.16 -28.59 14.26
C TYR A 248 -18.18 -29.76 14.40
N LEU A 249 -18.58 -30.84 15.07
CA LEU A 249 -17.76 -32.05 15.21
C LEU A 249 -17.50 -32.71 13.86
N ASP A 250 -18.53 -32.83 13.02
CA ASP A 250 -18.42 -33.42 11.68
C ASP A 250 -17.46 -32.61 10.79
N GLU A 251 -17.52 -31.27 10.83
CA GLU A 251 -16.60 -30.41 10.08
C GLU A 251 -15.16 -30.55 10.58
N ALA A 252 -14.97 -30.56 11.91
CA ALA A 252 -13.65 -30.76 12.52
C ALA A 252 -13.01 -32.08 12.08
N HIS A 253 -13.78 -33.17 12.08
CA HIS A 253 -13.28 -34.49 11.67
C HIS A 253 -13.11 -34.63 10.16
N SER A 254 -14.01 -34.07 9.36
CA SER A 254 -14.00 -34.23 7.90
C SER A 254 -12.84 -33.50 7.25
N PHE A 255 -12.51 -32.30 7.73
CA PHE A 255 -11.44 -31.47 7.17
C PHE A 255 -10.16 -31.47 8.00
N GLY A 256 -10.15 -32.15 9.15
CA GLY A 256 -8.99 -32.20 10.05
C GLY A 256 -8.68 -30.85 10.69
N LEU A 257 -9.71 -30.03 10.94
CA LEU A 257 -9.54 -28.68 11.48
C LEU A 257 -9.13 -28.72 12.96
N THR A 258 -8.30 -27.75 13.34
CA THR A 258 -7.90 -27.59 14.73
C THR A 258 -8.88 -26.69 15.46
N ALA A 259 -9.57 -27.24 16.46
CA ALA A 259 -10.49 -26.50 17.31
C ALA A 259 -9.71 -25.56 18.24
N ILE A 260 -10.07 -24.27 18.23
CA ILE A 260 -9.46 -23.22 19.05
C ILE A 260 -10.54 -22.39 19.73
N ARG A 261 -10.13 -21.51 20.65
CA ARG A 261 -10.97 -20.37 21.04
C ARG A 261 -10.48 -19.10 20.35
N CYS A 262 -11.38 -18.18 20.07
CA CYS A 262 -11.09 -16.88 19.50
C CYS A 262 -11.76 -15.79 20.34
N HIS A 263 -11.14 -14.62 20.39
CA HIS A 263 -11.75 -13.39 20.90
C HIS A 263 -11.26 -12.20 20.11
N CYS A 264 -12.16 -11.26 19.84
CA CYS A 264 -11.80 -9.98 19.26
C CYS A 264 -12.44 -8.86 20.08
N ASN A 265 -11.70 -7.77 20.30
CA ASN A 265 -12.27 -6.58 20.92
C ASN A 265 -11.64 -5.30 20.38
N VAL A 266 -12.46 -4.24 20.39
CA VAL A 266 -12.02 -2.87 20.09
C VAL A 266 -12.02 -2.08 21.40
N MET A 267 -10.84 -1.64 21.83
CA MET A 267 -10.66 -0.73 22.95
C MET A 267 -10.42 0.67 22.41
N ALA A 268 -11.46 1.49 22.35
CA ALA A 268 -11.35 2.89 21.94
C ALA A 268 -11.34 3.82 23.16
N TRP A 269 -10.79 5.02 23.04
CA TRP A 269 -10.78 5.98 24.15
C TRP A 269 -10.88 7.43 23.71
N SER A 270 -11.22 8.29 24.67
CA SER A 270 -11.13 9.75 24.52
C SER A 270 -11.11 10.43 25.89
N ASP A 271 -10.42 11.56 25.94
CA ASP A 271 -10.43 12.55 27.02
C ASP A 271 -11.75 13.35 27.10
N ASN A 272 -12.55 13.36 26.03
CA ASN A 272 -13.75 14.16 25.90
C ASN A 272 -15.02 13.31 25.90
N ARG A 273 -15.87 13.50 26.93
CA ARG A 273 -17.14 12.75 27.09
C ARG A 273 -18.11 12.87 25.91
N LYS A 274 -18.13 13.99 25.19
CA LYS A 274 -19.01 14.15 24.01
C LYS A 274 -18.46 13.34 22.83
N LYS A 275 -17.15 13.42 22.58
CA LYS A 275 -16.48 12.62 21.55
C LYS A 275 -16.60 11.13 21.84
N LEU A 276 -16.44 10.72 23.09
CA LEU A 276 -16.56 9.32 23.51
C LEU A 276 -17.92 8.71 23.15
N LYS A 277 -19.02 9.47 23.23
CA LYS A 277 -20.35 8.98 22.80
C LYS A 277 -20.40 8.71 21.30
N VAL A 278 -19.77 9.57 20.50
CA VAL A 278 -19.66 9.40 19.05
C VAL A 278 -18.79 8.19 18.73
N ILE A 279 -17.60 8.10 19.33
CA ILE A 279 -16.67 6.97 19.19
C ILE A 279 -17.35 5.64 19.55
N LYS A 280 -18.14 5.62 20.63
CA LYS A 280 -18.90 4.44 21.02
C LYS A 280 -19.87 4.00 19.92
N ASN A 281 -20.63 4.93 19.36
CA ASN A 281 -21.56 4.64 18.27
C ASN A 281 -20.83 4.20 17.01
N ASP A 282 -19.76 4.91 16.61
CA ASP A 282 -18.97 4.61 15.42
C ASP A 282 -18.31 3.23 15.51
N THR A 283 -17.80 2.86 16.70
CA THR A 283 -17.22 1.53 16.96
C THR A 283 -18.29 0.44 16.84
N GLY A 284 -19.48 0.68 17.41
CA GLY A 284 -20.61 -0.23 17.26
C GLY A 284 -21.05 -0.38 15.81
N SER A 285 -21.10 0.71 15.05
CA SER A 285 -21.42 0.71 13.62
C SER A 285 -20.36 -0.01 12.79
N ALA A 286 -19.07 0.15 13.11
CA ALA A 286 -17.99 -0.56 12.44
C ALA A 286 -18.09 -2.08 12.61
N LEU A 287 -18.35 -2.56 13.84
CA LEU A 287 -18.60 -3.99 14.10
C LEU A 287 -19.88 -4.49 13.40
N ALA A 288 -20.93 -3.67 13.33
CA ALA A 288 -22.14 -4.01 12.60
C ALA A 288 -21.92 -4.11 11.08
N LEU A 289 -20.99 -3.35 10.50
CA LEU A 289 -20.59 -3.49 9.09
C LEU A 289 -19.92 -4.83 8.81
N MET A 290 -19.28 -5.45 9.80
CA MET A 290 -18.77 -6.83 9.72
C MET A 290 -19.90 -7.88 9.88
N GLY A 291 -21.16 -7.45 10.00
CA GLY A 291 -22.30 -8.34 10.30
C GLY A 291 -22.34 -8.85 11.74
N CYS A 292 -21.48 -8.33 12.62
CA CYS A 292 -21.44 -8.71 14.03
C CYS A 292 -22.39 -7.86 14.88
N LYS A 293 -22.84 -8.37 16.02
CA LYS A 293 -23.59 -7.60 17.01
C LYS A 293 -22.61 -7.07 18.07
N PRO A 294 -22.39 -5.75 18.14
CA PRO A 294 -21.43 -5.19 19.09
C PRO A 294 -21.95 -5.31 20.53
N ARG A 295 -21.19 -6.01 21.39
CA ARG A 295 -21.43 -6.01 22.84
C ARG A 295 -20.57 -4.95 23.51
N TYR A 296 -21.19 -3.90 24.04
CA TYR A 296 -20.49 -2.90 24.86
C TYR A 296 -20.21 -3.49 26.25
N ASN A 297 -18.99 -3.97 26.50
CA ASN A 297 -18.62 -4.62 27.75
C ASN A 297 -18.06 -3.61 28.76
N THR A 298 -18.79 -3.39 29.86
CA THR A 298 -18.34 -2.55 30.99
C THR A 298 -17.84 -3.35 32.18
N ILE A 299 -18.18 -4.64 32.26
CA ILE A 299 -17.93 -5.48 33.43
C ILE A 299 -16.53 -6.07 33.34
N ASP A 300 -16.21 -6.70 32.21
CA ASP A 300 -14.92 -7.38 32.00
C ASP A 300 -13.87 -6.48 31.34
N ALA A 301 -14.20 -5.21 31.04
CA ALA A 301 -13.25 -4.25 30.46
C ALA A 301 -11.91 -4.17 31.22
N PRO A 302 -11.86 -4.16 32.57
CA PRO A 302 -10.60 -4.20 33.30
C PRO A 302 -9.81 -5.50 33.12
N ALA A 303 -10.48 -6.64 33.07
CA ALA A 303 -9.85 -7.94 32.87
C ALA A 303 -9.31 -8.08 31.44
N LEU A 304 -10.07 -7.61 30.45
CA LEU A 304 -9.66 -7.60 29.04
C LEU A 304 -8.49 -6.65 28.80
N TYR A 305 -8.50 -5.47 29.40
CA TYR A 305 -7.36 -4.55 29.35
C TYR A 305 -6.12 -5.18 29.99
N TRP A 306 -6.26 -5.84 31.14
CA TRP A 306 -5.14 -6.52 31.78
C TRP A 306 -4.57 -7.65 30.92
N ALA A 307 -5.44 -8.44 30.29
CA ALA A 307 -5.03 -9.51 29.38
C ALA A 307 -4.40 -9.01 28.08
N GLY A 308 -4.62 -7.74 27.71
CA GLY A 308 -4.02 -7.10 26.54
C GLY A 308 -2.62 -6.53 26.78
N ILE A 309 -2.11 -6.53 28.02
CA ILE A 309 -0.73 -6.15 28.33
C ILE A 309 0.22 -7.15 27.65
N PRO A 310 1.35 -6.72 27.05
CA PRO A 310 2.35 -7.64 26.50
C PRO A 310 2.75 -8.74 27.49
N GLY A 311 2.45 -10.01 27.15
CA GLY A 311 2.72 -11.17 28.00
C GLY A 311 1.66 -11.45 29.08
N GLY A 312 0.61 -10.62 29.18
CA GLY A 312 -0.53 -10.77 30.09
C GLY A 312 -1.65 -11.67 29.57
N GLU A 313 -1.53 -12.20 28.35
CA GLU A 313 -2.60 -12.95 27.67
C GLU A 313 -2.96 -14.25 28.39
N GLY A 314 -2.02 -14.80 29.16
CA GLY A 314 -2.25 -16.02 29.94
C GLY A 314 -3.36 -15.89 30.99
N ASP A 315 -3.74 -14.66 31.35
CA ASP A 315 -4.76 -14.33 32.34
C ASP A 315 -6.11 -13.92 31.70
N PHE A 316 -6.25 -14.16 30.40
CA PHE A 316 -7.47 -13.84 29.65
C PHE A 316 -8.71 -14.59 30.20
N PRO A 317 -9.86 -13.90 30.41
CA PRO A 317 -11.07 -14.53 30.92
C PRO A 317 -11.69 -15.48 29.89
N SER A 318 -11.68 -16.79 30.18
CA SER A 318 -12.09 -17.83 29.22
C SER A 318 -13.55 -17.72 28.74
N GLU A 319 -14.42 -17.10 29.52
CA GLU A 319 -15.83 -16.82 29.20
C GLU A 319 -16.03 -15.72 28.17
N GLU A 320 -15.05 -14.83 27.98
CA GLU A 320 -15.08 -13.80 26.94
C GLU A 320 -14.42 -14.32 25.65
N SER A 321 -14.55 -15.61 25.34
CA SER A 321 -14.04 -16.21 24.10
C SER A 321 -15.01 -17.27 23.57
N PHE A 322 -15.05 -17.43 22.25
CA PHE A 322 -15.92 -18.38 21.57
C PHE A 322 -15.11 -19.48 20.88
N PHE A 323 -15.71 -20.65 20.67
CA PHE A 323 -15.07 -21.76 19.98
C PHE A 323 -15.21 -21.62 18.46
N THR A 324 -14.12 -21.87 17.74
CA THR A 324 -14.07 -21.82 16.27
C THR A 324 -12.89 -22.68 15.78
N PHE A 325 -12.55 -22.60 14.49
CA PHE A 325 -11.31 -23.16 13.94
C PHE A 325 -10.33 -22.07 13.56
N ILE A 326 -9.08 -22.45 13.29
CA ILE A 326 -8.00 -21.51 13.00
C ILE A 326 -8.34 -20.66 11.77
N GLU A 327 -8.88 -21.28 10.73
CA GLU A 327 -9.21 -20.66 9.45
C GLU A 327 -10.21 -19.52 9.63
N GLN A 328 -11.31 -19.75 10.34
CA GLN A 328 -12.30 -18.70 10.64
C GLN A 328 -11.78 -17.68 11.66
N GLY A 329 -10.94 -18.10 12.60
CA GLY A 329 -10.32 -17.21 13.58
C GLY A 329 -9.43 -16.15 12.92
N VAL A 330 -8.63 -16.55 11.92
CA VAL A 330 -7.71 -15.64 11.20
C VAL A 330 -8.48 -14.65 10.31
N CYS A 331 -9.70 -14.96 9.85
CA CYS A 331 -10.53 -14.01 9.10
C CYS A 331 -10.85 -12.72 9.90
N PHE A 332 -10.74 -12.74 11.22
CA PHE A 332 -10.93 -11.54 12.05
C PHE A 332 -9.66 -10.68 12.16
N PHE A 333 -8.54 -11.06 11.55
CA PHE A 333 -7.32 -10.25 11.61
C PHE A 333 -7.41 -9.10 10.60
N THR A 334 -6.89 -7.94 10.96
CA THR A 334 -6.79 -6.83 10.00
C THR A 334 -5.59 -7.04 9.08
N GLU A 335 -5.71 -6.71 7.79
CA GLU A 335 -4.60 -6.89 6.83
C GLU A 335 -4.12 -5.57 6.23
N GLU A 336 -4.81 -4.47 6.51
CA GLU A 336 -4.49 -3.13 6.06
C GLU A 336 -3.51 -2.43 7.00
N THR A 337 -2.61 -1.64 6.42
CA THR A 337 -1.71 -0.74 7.16
C THR A 337 -1.56 0.59 6.43
N ASN A 338 -0.93 1.57 7.07
CA ASN A 338 -0.66 2.85 6.44
C ASN A 338 0.25 2.70 5.22
N TYR A 339 0.05 3.58 4.24
CA TYR A 339 1.01 3.75 3.17
C TYR A 339 2.35 4.25 3.74
N ALA A 340 3.44 3.72 3.21
CA ALA A 340 4.79 4.09 3.59
C ALA A 340 5.46 4.93 2.48
N ASP A 341 6.36 5.80 2.90
CA ASP A 341 7.24 6.50 1.98
C ASP A 341 8.20 5.53 1.30
N SER A 342 8.48 5.80 0.04
CA SER A 342 9.57 5.18 -0.71
C SER A 342 10.91 5.52 -0.07
N LEU A 343 11.79 4.51 0.04
CA LEU A 343 13.16 4.71 0.56
C LEU A 343 14.09 5.40 -0.45
N SER A 344 13.66 5.51 -1.70
CA SER A 344 14.44 6.13 -2.77
C SER A 344 14.58 7.65 -2.54
N PRO A 345 15.77 8.24 -2.71
CA PRO A 345 15.93 9.69 -2.65
C PRO A 345 15.21 10.40 -3.80
N PHE A 346 14.97 9.69 -4.91
CA PHE A 346 14.19 10.16 -6.04
C PHE A 346 12.73 9.79 -5.88
N GLY A 347 11.81 10.68 -6.23
CA GLY A 347 10.38 10.35 -6.20
C GLY A 347 9.47 11.56 -6.35
N ILE A 348 8.18 11.34 -6.18
CA ILE A 348 7.15 12.37 -6.21
C ILE A 348 6.37 12.40 -4.91
N LYS A 349 6.02 13.59 -4.46
CA LYS A 349 5.08 13.79 -3.37
C LYS A 349 3.65 13.52 -3.86
N MET A 350 2.95 12.60 -3.21
CA MET A 350 1.53 12.31 -3.42
C MET A 350 0.82 12.31 -2.07
N ALA A 351 -0.48 12.02 -2.04
CA ALA A 351 -1.23 11.87 -0.80
C ALA A 351 -1.83 10.46 -0.72
N ASP A 352 -1.86 9.90 0.48
CA ASP A 352 -2.54 8.65 0.75
C ASP A 352 -4.06 8.78 0.49
N ARG A 353 -4.70 7.66 0.17
CA ARG A 353 -6.14 7.66 -0.19
C ARG A 353 -7.05 7.75 1.03
N THR A 354 -6.57 7.31 2.18
CA THR A 354 -7.38 7.10 3.38
C THR A 354 -7.47 8.37 4.22
N ASN A 355 -6.33 9.00 4.51
CA ASN A 355 -6.21 10.12 5.45
C ASN A 355 -5.76 11.43 4.78
N GLY A 356 -5.43 11.40 3.49
CA GLY A 356 -4.78 12.49 2.79
C GLY A 356 -3.39 12.83 3.33
N LYS A 357 -2.67 11.89 3.96
CA LYS A 357 -1.30 12.07 4.47
C LYS A 357 -0.33 12.18 3.28
N PRO A 358 0.54 13.20 3.22
CA PRO A 358 1.60 13.25 2.21
C PRO A 358 2.50 12.03 2.25
N LEU A 359 2.88 11.56 1.07
CA LEU A 359 3.80 10.45 0.87
C LEU A 359 4.85 10.82 -0.18
N HIS A 360 6.07 10.39 0.02
CA HIS A 360 7.12 10.36 -0.99
C HIS A 360 7.06 9.02 -1.73
N LEU A 361 6.89 9.03 -3.05
CA LEU A 361 6.71 7.82 -3.85
C LEU A 361 7.68 7.78 -5.03
N ASP A 362 8.47 6.72 -5.10
CA ASP A 362 9.26 6.39 -6.28
C ASP A 362 8.48 5.42 -7.17
N ILE A 363 8.06 5.92 -8.33
CA ILE A 363 7.31 5.16 -9.34
C ILE A 363 8.19 4.69 -10.49
N SER A 364 9.52 4.74 -10.33
CA SER A 364 10.50 4.37 -11.35
C SER A 364 11.50 3.33 -10.82
N ASP A 365 12.36 3.71 -9.87
CA ASP A 365 13.51 2.88 -9.50
C ASP A 365 13.15 1.85 -8.43
N GLU A 366 12.38 2.23 -7.41
CA GLU A 366 11.96 1.30 -6.37
C GLU A 366 11.16 0.10 -6.92
N PRO A 367 10.14 0.25 -7.80
CA PRO A 367 9.44 -0.90 -8.38
C PRO A 367 10.35 -1.81 -9.19
N MET A 368 11.35 -1.25 -9.90
CA MET A 368 12.35 -2.04 -10.62
C MET A 368 13.26 -2.80 -9.66
N ARG A 369 13.76 -2.16 -8.59
CA ARG A 369 14.60 -2.83 -7.57
C ARG A 369 13.85 -3.95 -6.86
N ARG A 370 12.54 -3.80 -6.68
CA ARG A 370 11.64 -4.82 -6.13
C ARG A 370 11.25 -5.91 -7.13
N GLY A 371 11.68 -5.80 -8.40
CA GLY A 371 11.34 -6.76 -9.45
C GLY A 371 9.88 -6.71 -9.93
N ILE A 372 9.15 -5.63 -9.60
CA ILE A 372 7.75 -5.44 -9.99
C ILE A 372 7.65 -5.01 -11.46
N THR A 373 8.60 -4.20 -11.93
CA THR A 373 8.66 -3.74 -13.32
C THR A 373 10.03 -3.99 -13.93
N THR A 374 10.07 -4.14 -15.25
CA THR A 374 11.32 -4.31 -16.02
C THR A 374 11.75 -3.02 -16.74
N ASN A 375 10.90 -2.01 -16.76
CA ASN A 375 11.15 -0.71 -17.39
C ASN A 375 10.50 0.43 -16.59
N ARG A 376 10.83 1.67 -16.99
CA ARG A 376 10.36 2.91 -16.33
C ARG A 376 9.20 3.59 -17.08
N ASN A 377 8.70 2.96 -18.13
CA ASN A 377 7.65 3.54 -18.97
C ASN A 377 6.36 3.65 -18.17
N LYS A 378 5.60 4.72 -18.42
CA LYS A 378 4.38 5.05 -17.68
C LYS A 378 3.25 5.33 -18.64
N LEU A 379 2.08 4.80 -18.32
CA LEU A 379 0.83 5.05 -19.03
C LEU A 379 -0.15 5.72 -18.07
N VAL A 380 -0.55 6.95 -18.37
CA VAL A 380 -1.52 7.72 -17.56
C VAL A 380 -2.84 7.78 -18.32
N ILE A 381 -3.87 7.11 -17.79
CA ILE A 381 -5.18 6.99 -18.42
C ILE A 381 -6.22 7.74 -17.58
N GLY A 382 -7.15 8.41 -18.26
CA GLY A 382 -8.31 9.03 -17.63
C GLY A 382 -9.18 9.78 -18.64
N PRO A 383 -10.49 9.92 -18.40
CA PRO A 383 -11.37 10.71 -19.25
C PRO A 383 -11.02 12.21 -19.20
N SER A 384 -11.63 13.02 -20.08
CA SER A 384 -11.48 14.48 -19.99
C SER A 384 -11.96 14.98 -18.61
N GLY A 385 -11.25 15.94 -18.03
CA GLY A 385 -11.56 16.47 -16.69
C GLY A 385 -11.10 15.61 -15.50
N SER A 386 -10.53 14.43 -15.71
CA SER A 386 -10.09 13.54 -14.61
C SER A 386 -8.79 13.97 -13.91
N GLY A 387 -8.20 15.10 -14.29
CA GLY A 387 -6.94 15.58 -13.72
C GLY A 387 -5.66 14.99 -14.33
N LYS A 388 -5.69 14.39 -15.53
CA LYS A 388 -4.48 13.88 -16.21
C LYS A 388 -3.37 14.94 -16.34
N SER A 389 -3.69 16.10 -16.93
CA SER A 389 -2.71 17.18 -17.12
C SER A 389 -2.27 17.80 -15.79
N PHE A 390 -3.14 17.78 -14.77
CA PHE A 390 -2.79 18.21 -13.43
C PHE A 390 -1.73 17.29 -12.81
N PHE A 391 -1.94 15.97 -12.87
CA PHE A 391 -0.96 14.98 -12.41
C PHE A 391 0.34 15.08 -13.21
N MET A 392 0.29 15.17 -14.54
CA MET A 392 1.48 15.26 -15.37
C MET A 392 2.30 16.52 -15.09
N ASN A 393 1.66 17.68 -14.86
CA ASN A 393 2.36 18.90 -14.43
C ASN A 393 3.10 18.68 -13.10
N HIS A 394 2.45 18.02 -12.14
CA HIS A 394 3.03 17.72 -10.83
C HIS A 394 4.21 16.73 -10.92
N LEU A 395 4.09 15.72 -11.78
CA LEU A 395 5.15 14.74 -12.07
C LEU A 395 6.37 15.44 -12.70
N VAL A 396 6.14 16.18 -13.80
CA VAL A 396 7.17 16.87 -14.56
C VAL A 396 7.92 17.87 -13.68
N ARG A 397 7.18 18.68 -12.90
CA ARG A 397 7.78 19.65 -11.99
C ARG A 397 8.78 18.98 -11.05
N GLN A 398 8.35 17.94 -10.34
CA GLN A 398 9.21 17.29 -9.35
C GLN A 398 10.38 16.56 -9.99
N TYR A 399 10.20 15.96 -11.18
CA TYR A 399 11.29 15.36 -11.94
C TYR A 399 12.33 16.42 -12.35
N TRP A 400 11.88 17.59 -12.80
CA TRP A 400 12.75 18.71 -13.14
C TRP A 400 13.49 19.25 -11.90
N GLU A 401 12.80 19.43 -10.77
CA GLU A 401 13.40 19.83 -9.49
C GLU A 401 14.48 18.84 -9.00
N GLN A 402 14.41 17.59 -9.45
CA GLN A 402 15.39 16.54 -9.19
C GLN A 402 16.43 16.36 -10.31
N GLY A 403 16.52 17.30 -11.25
CA GLY A 403 17.57 17.33 -12.29
C GLY A 403 17.29 16.43 -13.50
N THR A 404 16.05 16.00 -13.73
CA THR A 404 15.70 15.19 -14.91
C THR A 404 15.57 16.07 -16.15
N HIS A 405 16.15 15.63 -17.28
CA HIS A 405 15.91 16.24 -18.57
C HIS A 405 14.54 15.83 -19.13
N ILE A 406 13.71 16.82 -19.48
CA ILE A 406 12.31 16.59 -19.85
C ILE A 406 12.02 17.22 -21.21
N ILE A 407 11.46 16.42 -22.12
CA ILE A 407 10.90 16.86 -23.39
C ILE A 407 9.41 16.52 -23.38
N LEU A 408 8.56 17.51 -23.64
CA LEU A 408 7.11 17.36 -23.68
C LEU A 408 6.55 17.82 -25.02
N ILE A 409 5.68 16.99 -25.61
CA ILE A 409 4.88 17.36 -26.76
C ILE A 409 3.48 17.70 -26.24
N ASP A 410 3.12 18.99 -26.28
CA ASP A 410 1.86 19.50 -25.75
C ASP A 410 0.94 19.99 -26.86
N ILE A 411 -0.24 19.38 -26.97
CA ILE A 411 -1.29 19.79 -27.91
C ILE A 411 -2.23 20.83 -27.28
N GLY A 412 -2.33 20.86 -25.94
CA GLY A 412 -3.36 21.59 -25.20
C GLY A 412 -2.86 22.82 -24.45
N ASN A 413 -1.60 23.22 -24.62
CA ASN A 413 -0.94 24.29 -23.86
C ASN A 413 -1.08 24.17 -22.33
N SER A 414 -1.25 22.93 -21.85
CA SER A 414 -1.44 22.61 -20.43
C SER A 414 -0.16 22.79 -19.60
N TYR A 415 1.02 22.79 -20.22
CA TYR A 415 2.30 22.86 -19.53
C TYR A 415 3.01 24.22 -19.67
N LYS A 416 2.44 25.15 -20.45
CA LYS A 416 3.04 26.47 -20.70
C LYS A 416 3.34 27.23 -19.39
N GLY A 417 2.40 27.25 -18.45
CA GLY A 417 2.59 27.95 -17.17
C GLY A 417 3.74 27.39 -16.33
N LEU A 418 3.99 26.07 -16.39
CA LEU A 418 5.13 25.45 -15.72
C LEU A 418 6.44 25.81 -16.42
N CYS A 419 6.47 25.78 -17.75
CA CYS A 419 7.63 26.23 -18.53
C CYS A 419 7.96 27.70 -18.25
N ASP A 420 6.97 28.60 -18.26
CA ASP A 420 7.17 30.03 -17.97
C ASP A 420 7.74 30.24 -16.56
N LEU A 421 7.25 29.48 -15.57
CA LEU A 421 7.77 29.51 -14.19
C LEU A 421 9.24 29.07 -14.13
N ILE A 422 9.57 27.95 -14.77
CA ILE A 422 10.94 27.43 -14.84
C ILE A 422 11.84 28.44 -15.54
N HIS A 423 11.40 28.97 -16.68
CA HIS A 423 12.13 29.95 -17.48
C HIS A 423 12.48 31.20 -16.69
N GLN A 424 11.53 31.73 -15.92
CA GLN A 424 11.78 32.85 -15.01
C GLN A 424 12.78 32.48 -13.90
N ARG A 425 12.64 31.29 -13.31
CA ARG A 425 13.50 30.82 -12.21
C ARG A 425 14.95 30.60 -12.65
N THR A 426 15.16 30.15 -13.88
CA THR A 426 16.49 29.87 -14.44
C THR A 426 17.04 31.03 -15.28
N ASN A 427 16.43 32.22 -15.23
CA ASN A 427 16.81 33.37 -16.07
C ASN A 427 16.92 33.05 -17.57
N GLY A 428 16.05 32.16 -18.05
CA GLY A 428 15.96 31.77 -19.45
C GLY A 428 16.80 30.57 -19.89
N GLU A 429 17.60 29.96 -18.99
CA GLU A 429 18.41 28.78 -19.31
C GLU A 429 17.57 27.51 -19.55
N ASP A 430 16.37 27.42 -18.97
CA ASP A 430 15.45 26.28 -19.06
C ASP A 430 14.00 26.78 -19.24
N GLY A 431 13.00 25.88 -19.25
CA GLY A 431 11.59 26.22 -19.36
C GLY A 431 11.20 26.72 -20.75
N VAL A 432 11.88 26.24 -21.79
CA VAL A 432 11.65 26.68 -23.17
C VAL A 432 10.37 26.06 -23.73
N TYR A 433 9.39 26.91 -24.05
CA TYR A 433 8.13 26.48 -24.65
C TYR A 433 8.05 26.89 -26.13
N TYR A 434 8.22 25.93 -27.03
CA TYR A 434 8.04 26.17 -28.48
C TYR A 434 6.57 26.07 -28.85
N THR A 435 5.96 27.21 -29.19
CA THR A 435 4.60 27.25 -29.74
C THR A 435 4.66 27.41 -31.25
N TYR A 436 3.86 26.64 -31.97
CA TYR A 436 3.61 26.92 -33.38
C TYR A 436 2.94 28.28 -33.54
N SER A 437 3.49 29.13 -34.40
CA SER A 437 2.80 30.32 -34.91
C SER A 437 3.01 30.41 -36.41
N GLU A 438 2.05 30.96 -37.15
CA GLU A 438 2.21 31.16 -38.61
C GLU A 438 3.46 31.97 -38.96
N LYS A 439 3.86 32.89 -38.09
CA LYS A 439 5.05 33.74 -38.28
C LYS A 439 6.37 33.05 -37.89
N ARG A 440 6.31 32.02 -37.05
CA ARG A 440 7.44 31.23 -36.55
C ARG A 440 6.98 29.78 -36.38
N PRO A 441 6.94 29.00 -37.47
CA PRO A 441 6.61 27.58 -37.38
C PRO A 441 7.69 26.85 -36.57
N ILE A 442 7.30 25.73 -35.96
CA ILE A 442 8.27 24.83 -35.34
C ILE A 442 9.06 24.18 -36.50
N ALA A 443 10.33 24.51 -36.60
CA ALA A 443 11.22 23.96 -37.62
C ALA A 443 12.22 23.01 -36.95
N PHE A 444 12.32 21.79 -37.47
CA PHE A 444 13.33 20.82 -37.08
C PHE A 444 14.18 20.50 -38.31
N ASN A 445 15.50 20.72 -38.22
CA ASN A 445 16.41 20.42 -39.31
C ASN A 445 17.06 19.04 -39.10
N PRO A 446 16.61 18.01 -39.84
CA PRO A 446 17.12 16.66 -39.66
C PRO A 446 18.56 16.49 -40.19
N PHE A 447 19.04 17.41 -41.03
CA PHE A 447 20.38 17.41 -41.61
C PHE A 447 21.41 18.16 -40.77
N PHE A 448 21.01 18.77 -39.64
CA PHE A 448 21.93 19.51 -38.78
C PHE A 448 22.46 18.64 -37.62
N THR A 449 23.79 18.67 -37.44
CA THR A 449 24.52 18.20 -36.26
C THR A 449 25.71 19.11 -36.02
N GLU A 450 26.00 19.44 -34.76
CA GLU A 450 27.16 20.28 -34.41
C GLU A 450 28.49 19.63 -34.78
N ASP A 451 28.57 18.30 -34.65
CA ASP A 451 29.77 17.50 -34.89
C ASP A 451 29.85 16.91 -36.32
N LYS A 452 28.84 17.17 -37.17
CA LYS A 452 28.69 16.54 -38.50
C LYS A 452 28.71 15.01 -38.48
N VAL A 453 28.43 14.37 -37.34
CA VAL A 453 28.37 12.91 -37.21
C VAL A 453 26.94 12.43 -37.52
N PHE A 454 26.83 11.48 -38.45
CA PHE A 454 25.58 10.84 -38.82
C PHE A 454 25.76 9.33 -38.73
N ASP A 455 25.25 8.75 -37.65
CA ASP A 455 25.23 7.30 -37.43
C ASP A 455 24.18 6.61 -38.30
N LEU A 456 24.13 5.28 -38.23
CA LEU A 456 23.19 4.48 -39.01
C LEU A 456 21.73 4.84 -38.67
N GLU A 457 21.42 5.06 -37.39
CA GLU A 457 20.07 5.35 -36.91
C GLU A 457 19.56 6.71 -37.40
N LYS A 458 20.42 7.73 -37.41
CA LYS A 458 20.09 9.06 -37.93
C LYS A 458 19.93 9.06 -39.45
N LYS A 459 20.78 8.32 -40.18
CA LYS A 459 20.62 8.11 -41.64
C LYS A 459 19.28 7.46 -41.96
N GLU A 460 18.92 6.41 -41.23
CA GLU A 460 17.63 5.74 -41.37
C GLU A 460 16.45 6.64 -40.99
N SER A 461 16.61 7.48 -39.96
CA SER A 461 15.61 8.46 -39.54
C SER A 461 15.37 9.54 -40.60
N ILE A 462 16.44 10.11 -41.19
CA ILE A 462 16.36 11.08 -42.29
C ILE A 462 15.67 10.45 -43.50
N LYS A 463 16.08 9.22 -43.87
CA LYS A 463 15.45 8.46 -44.96
C LYS A 463 13.95 8.30 -44.70
N THR A 464 13.57 7.85 -43.51
CA THR A 464 12.17 7.62 -43.12
C THR A 464 11.34 8.89 -43.13
N LEU A 465 11.91 10.00 -42.65
CA LEU A 465 11.27 11.30 -42.70
C LEU A 465 11.00 11.72 -44.16
N ILE A 466 12.00 11.68 -45.04
CA ILE A 466 11.82 12.06 -46.46
C ILE A 466 10.81 11.14 -47.16
N MET A 467 10.84 9.84 -46.85
CA MET A 467 9.85 8.88 -47.37
C MET A 467 8.42 9.26 -46.97
N SER A 468 8.20 9.64 -45.71
CA SER A 468 6.89 10.06 -45.22
C SER A 468 6.39 11.38 -45.82
N LEU A 469 7.31 12.26 -46.24
CA LEU A 469 6.98 13.50 -46.95
C LEU A 469 6.67 13.26 -48.43
N TRP A 470 7.36 12.30 -49.05
CA TRP A 470 7.22 11.99 -50.48
C TRP A 470 5.99 11.14 -50.79
N LYS A 471 5.69 10.13 -49.97
CA LYS A 471 4.57 9.20 -50.24
C LYS A 471 3.53 9.25 -49.12
N ARG A 472 2.26 9.16 -49.50
CA ARG A 472 1.14 9.02 -48.55
C ARG A 472 1.14 7.61 -47.95
N ASP A 473 0.53 7.44 -46.78
CA ASP A 473 0.42 6.14 -46.08
C ASP A 473 -0.11 4.97 -46.93
N THR A 474 -0.83 5.27 -48.01
CA THR A 474 -1.42 4.27 -48.92
C THR A 474 -0.49 3.80 -50.04
N GLU A 475 0.61 4.51 -50.30
CA GLU A 475 1.52 4.22 -51.41
C GLU A 475 2.71 3.37 -50.95
N VAL A 476 2.89 2.19 -51.56
CA VAL A 476 4.00 1.31 -51.23
C VAL A 476 5.28 1.84 -51.87
N ILE A 477 6.30 2.08 -51.05
CA ILE A 477 7.65 2.41 -51.52
C ILE A 477 8.31 1.12 -52.02
N THR A 478 8.78 1.15 -53.26
CA THR A 478 9.50 0.01 -53.84
C THR A 478 10.93 -0.05 -53.29
N ARG A 479 11.51 -1.25 -53.29
CA ARG A 479 12.92 -1.42 -52.87
C ARG A 479 13.90 -0.59 -53.72
N ALA A 480 13.58 -0.36 -54.99
CA ALA A 480 14.40 0.46 -55.87
C ALA A 480 14.40 1.94 -55.43
N GLU A 481 13.23 2.46 -55.05
CA GLU A 481 13.07 3.82 -54.55
C GLU A 481 13.77 4.02 -53.21
N GLU A 482 13.65 3.04 -52.30
CA GLU A 482 14.34 3.07 -51.01
C GLU A 482 15.87 3.08 -51.16
N VAL A 483 16.40 2.27 -52.07
CA VAL A 483 17.85 2.23 -52.38
C VAL A 483 18.32 3.54 -52.99
N ALA A 484 17.55 4.11 -53.93
CA ALA A 484 17.87 5.39 -54.54
C ALA A 484 17.88 6.53 -53.51
N LEU A 485 16.87 6.58 -52.64
CA LEU A 485 16.81 7.59 -51.58
C LEU A 485 17.92 7.40 -50.54
N SER A 486 18.22 6.16 -50.15
CA SER A 486 19.35 5.86 -49.27
C SER A 486 20.68 6.32 -49.89
N MET A 487 20.86 6.12 -51.20
CA MET A 487 22.02 6.63 -51.92
C MET A 487 22.07 8.17 -51.93
N ALA A 488 20.94 8.84 -52.20
CA ALA A 488 20.85 10.30 -52.18
C ALA A 488 21.22 10.87 -50.81
N VAL A 489 20.64 10.33 -49.74
CA VAL A 489 20.92 10.76 -48.36
C VAL A 489 22.38 10.52 -48.00
N ASN A 490 22.94 9.36 -48.31
CA ASN A 490 24.35 9.07 -47.99
C ASN A 490 25.31 10.02 -48.71
N LEU A 491 25.14 10.23 -50.02
CA LEU A 491 26.00 11.12 -50.80
C LEU A 491 25.89 12.57 -50.33
N PHE A 492 24.68 13.02 -50.00
CA PHE A 492 24.49 14.37 -49.47
C PHE A 492 25.13 14.56 -48.09
N LEU A 493 25.04 13.56 -47.22
CA LEU A 493 25.68 13.60 -45.91
C LEU A 493 27.21 13.56 -46.01
N GLU A 494 27.77 12.86 -47.00
CA GLU A 494 29.21 12.93 -47.31
C GLU A 494 29.61 14.33 -47.77
N LYS A 495 28.81 14.94 -48.66
CA LYS A 495 29.04 16.31 -49.11
C LYS A 495 29.02 17.33 -47.97
N ILE A 496 28.08 17.21 -47.03
CA ILE A 496 28.02 18.06 -45.83
C ILE A 496 29.28 17.92 -44.96
N LYS A 497 29.89 16.73 -44.93
CA LYS A 497 31.12 16.49 -44.16
C LYS A 497 32.34 17.11 -44.83
N GLU A 498 32.40 17.08 -46.15
CA GLU A 498 33.54 17.60 -46.93
C GLU A 498 33.49 19.12 -47.10
N ASP A 499 32.29 19.69 -47.27
CA ASP A 499 32.09 21.12 -47.49
C ASP A 499 31.68 21.83 -46.19
N ASN A 500 32.52 22.75 -45.73
CA ASN A 500 32.24 23.57 -44.54
C ASN A 500 31.41 24.82 -44.84
N GLU A 501 31.29 25.23 -46.10
CA GLU A 501 30.47 26.36 -46.52
C GLU A 501 29.02 25.94 -46.82
N LEU A 502 28.79 24.66 -47.13
CA LEU A 502 27.45 24.11 -47.34
C LEU A 502 26.63 24.11 -46.04
N VAL A 503 25.54 24.89 -46.04
CA VAL A 503 24.57 24.87 -44.94
C VAL A 503 23.74 23.59 -45.00
N PRO A 504 23.81 22.69 -44.00
CA PRO A 504 23.03 21.44 -44.02
C PRO A 504 21.55 21.76 -43.82
N SER A 505 20.71 21.48 -44.81
CA SER A 505 19.27 21.75 -44.74
C SER A 505 18.49 20.90 -45.74
N PHE A 506 17.16 20.90 -45.62
CA PHE A 506 16.30 20.29 -46.62
C PHE A 506 16.44 20.97 -47.99
N ASN A 507 16.59 22.30 -48.03
CA ASN A 507 16.73 23.06 -49.28
C ASN A 507 18.00 22.66 -50.03
N THR A 508 19.13 22.58 -49.33
CA THR A 508 20.40 22.17 -49.93
C THR A 508 20.40 20.69 -50.32
N PHE A 509 19.66 19.83 -49.61
CA PHE A 509 19.40 18.46 -50.05
C PHE A 509 18.56 18.43 -51.34
N TYR A 510 17.50 19.23 -51.40
CA TYR A 510 16.62 19.33 -52.56
C TYR A 510 17.37 19.82 -53.80
N GLU A 511 18.20 20.85 -53.66
CA GLU A 511 19.08 21.37 -54.71
C GLU A 511 20.11 20.32 -55.17
N PHE A 512 20.71 19.58 -54.23
CA PHE A 512 21.61 18.47 -54.54
C PHE A 512 20.90 17.37 -55.35
N VAL A 513 19.66 17.03 -54.97
CA VAL A 513 18.85 16.03 -55.68
C VAL A 513 18.47 16.52 -57.08
N GLN A 514 18.14 17.80 -57.22
CA GLN A 514 17.77 18.42 -58.50
C GLN A 514 18.95 18.52 -59.48
N GLY A 515 20.16 18.76 -58.97
CA GLY A 515 21.38 18.97 -59.75
C GLY A 515 22.29 17.72 -59.82
N GLU A 516 23.21 17.60 -58.88
CA GLU A 516 24.29 16.60 -58.92
C GLU A 516 23.77 15.16 -58.88
N PHE A 517 22.80 14.86 -58.02
CA PHE A 517 22.25 13.52 -57.91
C PHE A 517 21.53 13.08 -59.19
N ARG A 518 20.88 14.03 -59.90
CA ARG A 518 20.27 13.76 -61.20
C ARG A 518 21.31 13.26 -62.21
N GLY A 519 22.49 13.88 -62.25
CA GLY A 519 23.61 13.40 -63.08
C GLY A 519 24.05 11.98 -62.71
N ILE A 520 24.10 11.66 -61.41
CA ILE A 520 24.43 10.31 -60.91
C ILE A 520 23.38 9.28 -61.33
N LEU A 521 22.09 9.63 -61.29
CA LEU A 521 21.01 8.76 -61.75
C LEU A 521 21.10 8.50 -63.26
N GLU A 522 21.42 9.52 -64.05
CA GLU A 522 21.61 9.43 -65.50
C GLU A 522 22.83 8.55 -65.86
N GLU A 523 23.96 8.73 -65.16
CA GLU A 523 25.18 7.92 -65.32
C GLU A 523 24.96 6.45 -64.93
N LYS A 524 24.22 6.20 -63.85
CA LYS A 524 23.88 4.83 -63.39
C LYS A 524 22.70 4.20 -64.14
N HIS A 525 22.16 4.86 -65.16
CA HIS A 525 21.04 4.39 -65.97
C HIS A 525 19.79 3.99 -65.17
N TYR A 526 19.47 4.74 -64.10
CA TYR A 526 18.23 4.54 -63.35
C TYR A 526 17.01 4.80 -64.24
N ARG A 527 16.03 3.88 -64.22
CA ARG A 527 14.79 4.05 -64.99
C ARG A 527 13.80 4.87 -64.17
N ALA A 528 12.97 5.67 -64.85
CA ALA A 528 11.94 6.47 -64.19
C ALA A 528 10.95 5.64 -63.34
N LYS A 529 10.72 4.37 -63.71
CA LYS A 529 9.91 3.44 -62.91
C LYS A 529 10.57 2.96 -61.61
N ASP A 530 11.90 3.09 -61.52
CA ASP A 530 12.70 2.63 -60.39
C ASP A 530 12.94 3.78 -59.39
N PHE A 531 12.98 5.04 -59.87
CA PHE A 531 12.92 6.25 -59.06
C PHE A 531 12.40 7.44 -59.91
N ASP A 532 11.17 7.89 -59.66
CA ASP A 532 10.60 9.03 -60.37
C ASP A 532 11.07 10.34 -59.73
N LEU A 533 12.22 10.82 -60.20
CA LEU A 533 12.83 12.08 -59.73
C LEU A 533 11.89 13.28 -59.93
N THR A 534 11.08 13.30 -60.99
CA THR A 534 10.19 14.42 -61.28
C THR A 534 9.06 14.47 -60.28
N ASN A 535 8.45 13.31 -60.00
CA ASN A 535 7.46 13.19 -58.94
C ASN A 535 8.05 13.53 -57.57
N PHE A 536 9.23 13.00 -57.23
CA PHE A 536 9.93 13.28 -55.97
C PHE A 536 10.11 14.78 -55.75
N LEU A 537 10.68 15.50 -56.73
CA LEU A 537 10.90 16.94 -56.65
C LEU A 537 9.58 17.72 -56.58
N ASN A 538 8.55 17.33 -57.33
CA ASN A 538 7.26 18.02 -57.32
C ASN A 538 6.51 17.86 -55.99
N VAL A 539 6.54 16.67 -55.40
CA VAL A 539 5.85 16.41 -54.12
C VAL A 539 6.57 17.11 -52.96
N LEU A 540 7.90 17.17 -53.02
CA LEU A 540 8.70 17.77 -51.97
C LEU A 540 8.88 19.29 -52.07
N ALA A 541 8.58 19.90 -53.22
CA ALA A 541 8.68 21.35 -53.44
C ALA A 541 7.96 22.26 -52.42
N PRO A 542 6.84 21.87 -51.77
CA PRO A 542 6.17 22.70 -50.77
C PRO A 542 6.87 22.77 -49.39
N TYR A 543 7.84 21.89 -49.13
CA TYR A 543 8.60 21.82 -47.88
C TYR A 543 9.93 22.54 -48.03
#